data_AF-A0A2T9KCN4-F1
#
_entry.id   AF-A0A2T9KCN4-F1
#
_cell.length_a   1.000
_cell.length_b   1.000
_cell.length_c   1.000
_cell.angle_alpha   90.00
_cell.angle_beta   90.00
_cell.angle_gamma   90.00
#
_symmetry.space_group_name_H-M   'P 1'
#
loop_
_entity.id
_entity.type
_entity.pdbx_description
1 polymer ?
#
loop_
_entity_poly.entity_id
_entity_poly.type
_entity_poly.pdbx_seq_one_letter_code
_entity_poly.pdbx_strand_id
1 'polypeptide(L)'
;MGKPELDISAENIDPELLAQARRLGISVAGMSERQLRLHLQKVDPAGAEERARRWAEENAEAIKAHNAFVEEHGLLSDYMRTW
;
A
#
# COMPACT_ATOMS: atom_id res chain seq x y z
N MET A 1 -23.32 -3.23 17.23
CA MET A 1 -22.12 -3.48 16.41
C MET A 1 -21.23 -2.27 16.57
N GLY A 2 -20.19 -2.36 17.42
CA GLY A 2 -19.25 -1.26 17.62
C GLY A 2 -18.47 -1.02 16.32
N LYS A 3 -18.25 0.25 15.96
CA LYS A 3 -17.35 0.60 14.85
C LYS A 3 -16.01 -0.10 15.09
N PRO A 4 -15.40 -0.74 14.08
CA PRO A 4 -14.02 -1.18 14.23
C PRO A 4 -13.18 0.08 14.45
N GLU A 5 -12.74 0.28 15.69
CA GLU A 5 -11.68 1.23 15.99
C GLU A 5 -10.45 0.68 15.27
N LEU A 6 -10.08 1.32 14.16
CA LEU A 6 -8.83 1.02 13.47
C LEU A 6 -7.73 1.43 14.46
N ASP A 7 -7.18 0.45 15.17
CA ASP A 7 -6.13 0.67 16.15
C ASP A 7 -4.88 1.20 15.43
N ILE A 8 -4.65 2.51 15.54
CA ILE A 8 -3.52 3.23 14.93
C ILE A 8 -2.30 3.22 15.86
N SER A 9 -2.23 2.27 16.80
CA SER A 9 -1.05 2.05 17.64
C SER A 9 0.17 1.74 16.77
N ALA A 10 1.37 2.09 17.28
CA ALA A 10 2.64 1.80 16.59
C ALA A 10 2.86 0.29 16.34
N GLU A 11 2.06 -0.57 16.98
CA GLU A 11 2.06 -2.02 16.84
C GLU A 11 1.41 -2.50 15.53
N ASN A 12 0.58 -1.65 14.88
CA ASN A 12 -0.06 -1.92 13.59
C ASN A 12 0.60 -1.20 12.40
N ILE A 13 1.81 -0.64 12.58
CA ILE A 13 2.57 -0.04 11.48
C ILE A 13 3.48 -1.10 10.87
N ASP A 14 3.47 -1.20 9.53
CA ASP A 14 4.38 -2.06 8.78
C ASP A 14 5.84 -1.96 9.30
N PRO A 15 6.42 -3.08 9.77
CA PRO A 15 7.77 -3.09 10.33
C PRO A 15 8.83 -2.62 9.34
N GLU A 16 8.61 -2.78 8.04
CA GLU A 16 9.52 -2.28 7.01
C GLU A 16 9.52 -0.75 6.95
N LEU A 17 8.36 -0.10 7.12
CA LEU A 17 8.27 1.36 7.20
C LEU A 17 8.97 1.89 8.45
N LEU A 18 8.81 1.20 9.59
CA LEU A 18 9.52 1.56 10.82
C LEU A 18 11.04 1.41 10.67
N ALA A 19 11.50 0.33 10.03
CA ALA A 19 12.92 0.11 9.76
C ALA A 19 13.49 1.19 8.83
N GLN A 20 12.76 1.55 7.77
CA GLN A 20 13.16 2.63 6.86
C GLN A 20 13.24 3.98 7.59
N ALA A 21 12.23 4.32 8.39
CA ALA A 21 12.21 5.55 9.18
C ALA A 21 13.39 5.63 10.16
N ARG A 22 13.70 4.52 10.85
CA ARG A 22 14.87 4.42 11.73
C ARG A 22 16.19 4.64 10.99
N ARG A 23 16.37 4.05 9.81
CA ARG A 23 17.58 4.25 8.97
C ARG A 23 17.74 5.71 8.56
N LEU A 24 16.63 6.39 8.27
CA LEU A 24 16.61 7.79 7.82
C LEU A 24 16.57 8.80 8.99
N GLY A 25 16.53 8.34 10.24
CA GLY A 25 16.44 9.20 11.42
C GLY A 25 15.11 9.96 11.53
N ILE A 26 14.06 9.48 10.87
CA ILE A 26 12.73 10.10 10.86
C ILE A 26 11.97 9.69 12.12
N SER A 27 11.46 10.68 12.86
CA SER A 27 10.57 10.42 14.00
C SER A 27 9.21 9.94 13.51
N VAL A 28 8.80 8.77 13.98
CA VAL A 28 7.48 8.16 13.72
C VAL A 28 6.43 8.55 14.77
N ALA A 29 6.85 9.25 15.84
CA ALA A 29 5.96 9.59 16.95
C ALA A 29 4.81 10.50 16.48
N GLY A 30 3.57 10.10 16.75
CA GLY A 30 2.37 10.83 16.34
C GLY A 30 2.03 10.71 14.85
N MET A 31 2.73 9.88 14.08
CA MET A 31 2.35 9.55 12.71
C MET A 31 1.50 8.28 12.65
N SER A 32 0.40 8.33 11.91
CA SER A 32 -0.25 7.11 11.42
C SER A 32 0.61 6.44 10.36
N GLU A 33 0.42 5.13 10.12
CA GLU A 33 1.10 4.40 9.03
C GLU A 33 0.97 5.11 7.68
N ARG A 34 -0.24 5.61 7.36
CA ARG A 34 -0.47 6.34 6.11
C ARG A 34 0.38 7.60 6.02
N GLN A 35 0.49 8.36 7.10
CA GLN A 35 1.34 9.56 7.14
C GLN A 35 2.82 9.19 7.00
N LEU A 36 3.27 8.14 7.70
CA LEU A 36 4.64 7.65 7.62
C LEU A 36 4.99 7.21 6.19
N ARG A 37 4.13 6.42 5.55
CA ARG A 37 4.30 5.96 4.18
C ARG A 37 4.40 7.11 3.18
N LEU A 38 3.50 8.09 3.27
CA LEU A 38 3.52 9.28 2.42
C LEU A 38 4.77 10.13 2.66
N HIS A 39 5.25 10.21 3.89
CA HIS A 39 6.46 10.94 4.23
C HIS A 39 7.70 10.22 3.66
N LEU A 40 7.81 8.91 3.87
CA LEU A 40 8.90 8.08 3.34
C LEU A 40 8.95 8.09 1.81
N GLN A 41 7.80 8.10 1.13
CA GLN A 41 7.75 8.22 -0.33
C GLN A 41 8.35 9.54 -0.84
N LYS A 42 8.24 10.63 -0.06
CA LYS A 42 8.81 11.93 -0.42
C LYS A 42 10.31 12.02 -0.11
N VAL A 43 10.74 11.42 0.99
CA VAL A 43 12.13 11.54 1.48
C VAL A 43 13.05 10.48 0.84
N ASP A 44 12.52 9.29 0.55
CA ASP A 44 13.26 8.18 -0.06
C ASP A 44 12.42 7.51 -1.18
N PRO A 45 12.36 8.16 -2.36
CA PRO A 45 11.63 7.63 -3.50
C PRO A 45 12.20 6.30 -4.01
N ALA A 46 13.53 6.12 -3.95
CA ALA A 46 14.18 4.87 -4.35
C ALA A 46 13.73 3.69 -3.47
N GLY A 47 13.66 3.89 -2.15
CA GLY A 47 13.13 2.87 -1.24
C GLY A 47 11.65 2.57 -1.49
N ALA A 48 10.85 3.56 -1.87
CA ALA A 48 9.45 3.35 -2.24
C ALA A 48 9.29 2.57 -3.56
N GLU A 49 10.12 2.86 -4.56
CA GLU A 49 10.16 2.14 -5.85
C GLU A 49 10.57 0.68 -5.67
N GLU A 50 11.59 0.42 -4.86
CA GLU A 50 12.05 -0.95 -4.57
C GLU A 50 10.93 -1.79 -3.94
N ARG A 51 10.21 -1.23 -2.96
CA ARG A 51 9.05 -1.91 -2.36
C ARG A 51 7.93 -2.14 -3.36
N ALA A 52 7.62 -1.15 -4.18
CA ALA A 52 6.61 -1.30 -5.22
C ALA A 52 6.98 -2.40 -6.22
N ARG A 53 8.27 -2.51 -6.59
CA ARG A 53 8.78 -3.57 -7.46
C ARG A 53 8.63 -4.94 -6.80
N ARG A 54 9.09 -5.09 -5.54
CA ARG A 54 8.94 -6.34 -4.79
C ARG A 54 7.48 -6.77 -4.66
N TRP A 55 6.61 -5.84 -4.29
CA TRP A 55 5.17 -6.12 -4.20
C TRP A 55 4.61 -6.58 -5.54
N ALA A 56 5.00 -5.93 -6.64
CA ALA A 56 4.57 -6.33 -7.98
C ALA A 56 5.08 -7.72 -8.38
N GLU A 57 6.33 -8.06 -8.02
CA GLU A 57 6.90 -9.39 -8.24
C GLU A 57 6.16 -10.47 -7.42
N GLU A 58 5.92 -10.21 -6.13
CA GLU A 58 5.20 -11.13 -5.23
C GLU A 58 3.75 -11.34 -5.64
N ASN A 59 3.11 -10.31 -6.19
CA ASN A 59 1.71 -10.34 -6.60
C ASN A 59 1.54 -10.57 -8.11
N ALA A 60 2.61 -10.86 -8.86
CA ALA A 60 2.58 -10.94 -10.31
C ALA A 60 1.54 -11.95 -10.82
N GLU A 61 1.48 -13.14 -10.22
CA GLU A 61 0.51 -14.18 -10.58
C GLU A 61 -0.93 -13.76 -10.25
N ALA A 62 -1.15 -13.12 -9.10
CA ALA A 62 -2.48 -12.62 -8.72
C ALA A 62 -2.94 -11.50 -9.66
N ILE A 63 -2.04 -10.58 -10.01
CA ILE A 63 -2.28 -9.52 -10.99
C ILE A 63 -2.61 -10.13 -12.35
N LYS A 64 -1.85 -11.13 -12.80
CA LYS A 64 -2.08 -11.81 -14.07
C LYS A 64 -3.44 -12.53 -14.09
N ALA A 65 -3.78 -13.25 -13.04
CA ALA A 65 -5.08 -13.92 -12.91
C ALA A 65 -6.23 -12.91 -12.91
N HIS A 66 -6.08 -11.79 -12.19
CA HIS A 66 -7.08 -10.73 -12.17
C HIS A 66 -7.24 -10.08 -13.56
N ASN A 67 -6.13 -9.79 -14.23
CA ASN A 67 -6.15 -9.22 -15.58
C ASN A 67 -6.82 -10.17 -16.57
N ALA A 68 -6.50 -11.47 -16.53
CA ALA A 68 -7.15 -12.47 -17.39
C ALA A 68 -8.66 -12.54 -17.15
N PHE A 69 -9.10 -12.49 -15.88
CA PHE A 69 -10.52 -12.42 -15.54
C PHE A 69 -11.19 -11.17 -16.11
N VAL A 70 -10.53 -10.00 -16.02
CA VAL A 70 -11.05 -8.74 -16.58
C VAL A 70 -11.07 -8.78 -18.11
N GLU A 71 -10.09 -9.40 -18.76
CA GLU A 71 -10.08 -9.58 -20.22
C GLU A 71 -11.20 -10.50 -20.69
N GLU A 72 -11.50 -11.56 -19.94
CA GLU A 72 -12.56 -12.52 -20.27
C GLU A 72 -13.97 -11.97 -20.01
N HIS A 73 -14.16 -11.27 -18.89
CA HIS A 73 -15.50 -10.91 -18.40
C HIS A 73 -15.81 -9.40 -18.47
N GLY A 74 -14.83 -8.56 -18.78
CA GLY A 74 -14.94 -7.10 -18.71
C GLY A 74 -14.90 -6.57 -17.28
N LEU A 75 -15.06 -5.25 -17.13
CA LEU A 75 -15.17 -4.60 -15.83
C LEU A 75 -16.63 -4.55 -15.38
N LEU A 76 -16.87 -4.64 -14.07
CA LEU A 76 -18.22 -4.41 -13.51
C LEU A 76 -18.79 -3.04 -13.92
N SER A 77 -17.92 -2.03 -14.06
CA SER A 77 -18.29 -0.69 -14.47
C SER A 77 -18.70 -0.58 -15.94
N ASP A 78 -18.40 -1.56 -16.78
CA ASP A 78 -18.81 -1.55 -18.20
C ASP A 78 -20.33 -1.56 -18.34
N TYR A 79 -21.03 -2.20 -17.39
CA TYR A 79 -22.50 -2.20 -17.34
C TYR A 79 -23.11 -0.90 -16.79
N MET A 80 -22.31 -0.04 -16.16
CA MET A 80 -22.75 1.18 -15.48
C MET A 80 -22.29 2.45 -16.21
N ARG A 81 -21.49 2.32 -17.26
CA ARG A 81 -20.96 3.45 -18.01
C ARG A 81 -22.04 3.97 -18.97
N THR A 82 -22.90 4.86 -18.49
CA THR A 82 -23.77 5.68 -19.34
C THR A 82 -23.00 6.89 -19.87
N TRP A 83 -23.29 7.24 -21.13
CA TRP A 83 -22.67 8.31 -21.92
C TRP A 83 -22.86 9.72 -21.35
#